data_AF-A0A9D9KVH2-F1
#
_entry.id   AF-A0A9D9KVH2-F1
#
_cell.length_a   1.000
_cell.length_b   1.000
_cell.length_c   1.000
_cell.angle_alpha   90.00
_cell.angle_beta   90.00
_cell.angle_gamma   90.00
#
_symmetry.space_group_name_H-M   'P 1'
#
loop_
_entity.id
_entity.type
_entity.pdbx_description
1 polymer ?
#
loop_
_entity_poly.entity_id
_entity_poly.type
_entity_poly.pdbx_seq_one_letter_code
_entity_poly.pdbx_strand_id
1 'polypeptide(L)'
;MIINEQLEKIKMTKYRLSKESGVPQATINDICSGKANLEKCSAGTLYKIAKVLNLTIESILESEKESERSSFEVFKSNTCHYVKDMGDLDFIIKVLESDEIR
;
A
#
# COMPACT_ATOMS: atom_id res chain seq x y z
N MET A 1 -1.15 5.30 -1.15
CA MET A 1 -1.39 4.73 -2.50
C MET A 1 -1.81 5.87 -3.41
N ILE A 2 -0.98 6.20 -4.40
CA ILE A 2 -1.04 7.45 -5.17
C ILE A 2 -2.39 7.68 -5.85
N ILE A 3 -3.08 6.62 -6.28
CA ILE A 3 -4.40 6.71 -6.89
C ILE A 3 -5.44 7.27 -5.90
N ASN A 4 -5.44 6.83 -4.64
CA ASN A 4 -6.39 7.32 -3.64
C ASN A 4 -6.10 8.78 -3.27
N GLU A 5 -4.83 9.13 -3.10
CA GLU A 5 -4.39 10.51 -2.83
C GLU A 5 -4.78 11.46 -3.97
N GLN A 6 -4.62 11.03 -5.22
CA GLN A 6 -4.99 11.82 -6.38
C GLN A 6 -6.51 12.00 -6.49
N LEU A 7 -7.30 10.95 -6.20
CA LEU A 7 -8.76 11.04 -6.15
C LEU A 7 -9.25 12.07 -5.13
N GLU A 8 -8.63 12.12 -3.95
CA GLU A 8 -8.92 13.13 -2.93
C GLU A 8 -8.57 14.54 -3.40
N LYS A 9 -7.38 14.71 -3.99
CA LYS A 9 -6.90 16.00 -4.51
C LYS A 9 -7.83 16.60 -5.56
N ILE A 10 -8.35 15.79 -6.48
CA ILE A 10 -9.26 16.24 -7.55
C ILE A 10 -10.75 16.12 -7.16
N LYS A 11 -11.06 15.72 -5.91
CA LYS A 11 -12.42 15.48 -5.39
C LYS A 11 -13.26 14.57 -6.30
N MET A 12 -12.64 13.50 -6.79
CA MET A 12 -13.28 12.50 -7.65
C MET A 12 -13.62 11.24 -6.86
N THR A 13 -14.83 10.73 -7.04
CA THR A 13 -15.26 9.47 -6.42
C THR A 13 -14.76 8.26 -7.23
N LYS A 14 -14.61 7.11 -6.57
CA LYS A 14 -14.28 5.83 -7.23
C LYS A 14 -15.30 5.46 -8.32
N TYR A 15 -16.58 5.77 -8.09
CA TYR A 15 -17.64 5.60 -9.08
C TYR A 15 -17.41 6.47 -10.32
N ARG A 16 -17.07 7.75 -10.13
CA ARG A 16 -16.77 8.66 -11.23
C ARG A 16 -15.53 8.23 -12.00
N LEU A 17 -14.48 7.78 -11.32
CA LEU A 17 -13.30 7.20 -11.95
C LEU A 17 -13.66 5.97 -12.82
N SER A 18 -14.51 5.07 -12.33
CA SER A 18 -14.99 3.93 -13.11
C SER A 18 -15.70 4.36 -14.39
N LYS A 19 -16.58 5.37 -14.30
CA LYS A 19 -17.31 5.90 -15.47
C LYS A 19 -16.39 6.58 -16.48
N GLU A 20 -15.44 7.40 -16.03
CA GLU A 20 -14.55 8.14 -16.92
C GLU A 20 -13.45 7.25 -17.54
N SER A 21 -12.94 6.27 -16.80
CA SER A 21 -11.91 5.34 -17.30
C SER A 21 -12.47 4.18 -18.13
N GLY A 22 -13.78 3.91 -18.02
CA GLY A 22 -14.40 2.73 -18.61
C GLY A 22 -13.93 1.41 -17.96
N VAL A 23 -13.32 1.48 -16.77
CA VAL A 23 -12.92 0.32 -15.98
C VAL A 23 -14.07 -0.05 -15.03
N PRO A 24 -14.45 -1.35 -14.91
CA PRO A 24 -15.52 -1.75 -14.01
C PRO A 24 -15.32 -1.29 -12.58
N GLN A 25 -16.41 -0.89 -11.90
CA GLN A 25 -16.36 -0.37 -10.54
C GLN A 25 -15.78 -1.38 -9.55
N ALA A 26 -16.05 -2.68 -9.74
CA ALA A 26 -15.44 -3.75 -8.94
C ALA A 26 -13.91 -3.72 -9.04
N THR A 27 -13.38 -3.60 -10.26
CA THR A 27 -11.92 -3.50 -10.50
C THR A 27 -11.32 -2.24 -9.87
N ILE A 28 -11.99 -1.09 -9.98
CA ILE A 28 -11.53 0.14 -9.31
C ILE A 28 -11.51 -0.05 -7.79
N ASN A 29 -12.50 -0.73 -7.21
CA ASN A 29 -12.55 -0.99 -5.78
C ASN A 29 -11.42 -1.93 -5.33
N ASP A 30 -11.13 -2.99 -6.09
CA ASP A 30 -10.04 -3.92 -5.79
C ASP A 30 -8.68 -3.24 -5.86
N ILE A 31 -8.48 -2.36 -6.86
CA ILE A 31 -7.28 -1.52 -6.98
C ILE A 31 -7.18 -0.58 -5.78
N CYS A 32 -8.19 0.25 -5.53
CA CYS A 32 -8.16 1.25 -4.45
C CYS A 32 -8.11 0.66 -3.04
N SER A 33 -8.42 -0.63 -2.86
CA SER A 33 -8.32 -1.33 -1.58
C SER A 33 -7.02 -2.12 -1.42
N GLY A 34 -6.14 -2.11 -2.43
CA GLY A 34 -4.88 -2.86 -2.42
C GLY A 34 -5.04 -4.37 -2.56
N LYS A 35 -6.23 -4.86 -2.96
CA LYS A 35 -6.46 -6.29 -3.23
C LYS A 35 -5.91 -6.72 -4.58
N ALA A 36 -5.87 -5.81 -5.54
CA ALA A 36 -5.29 -6.05 -6.85
C ALA A 36 -3.78 -5.80 -6.80
N ASN A 37 -2.99 -6.76 -7.30
CA ASN A 37 -1.58 -6.55 -7.59
C ASN A 37 -1.48 -5.74 -8.90
N LEU A 38 -0.85 -4.56 -8.84
CA LEU A 38 -0.83 -3.65 -10.00
C LEU A 38 0.14 -4.15 -11.07
N GLU A 39 1.23 -4.83 -10.71
CA GLU A 39 2.14 -5.44 -11.69
C GLU A 39 1.47 -6.51 -12.57
N LYS A 40 0.47 -7.22 -12.02
CA LYS A 40 -0.32 -8.24 -12.75
C LYS A 40 -1.56 -7.69 -13.41
N CYS A 41 -1.93 -6.43 -13.15
CA CYS A 41 -3.07 -5.81 -13.82
C CYS A 41 -2.76 -5.64 -15.31
N SER A 42 -3.79 -5.78 -16.16
CA SER A 42 -3.60 -5.56 -17.59
C SER A 42 -3.12 -4.12 -17.83
N ALA A 43 -2.10 -3.97 -18.69
CA ALA A 43 -1.54 -2.66 -19.02
C ALA A 43 -2.61 -1.68 -19.54
N GLY A 44 -3.61 -2.21 -20.27
CA GLY A 44 -4.75 -1.41 -20.75
C GLY A 44 -5.63 -0.85 -19.62
N THR A 45 -5.82 -1.60 -18.53
CA THR A 45 -6.57 -1.13 -17.36
C THR A 45 -5.80 -0.02 -16.65
N LEU A 46 -4.51 -0.23 -16.38
CA LEU A 46 -3.64 0.76 -15.76
C LEU A 46 -3.57 2.05 -16.59
N TYR A 47 -3.39 1.93 -17.89
CA TYR A 47 -3.35 3.07 -18.80
C TYR A 47 -4.63 3.90 -18.77
N LYS A 48 -5.81 3.25 -18.78
CA LYS A 48 -7.10 3.95 -18.69
C LYS A 48 -7.25 4.75 -17.39
N ILE A 49 -6.82 4.19 -16.26
CA ILE A 49 -6.85 4.85 -14.96
C ILE A 49 -5.84 6.01 -14.93
N ALA A 50 -4.60 5.74 -15.34
CA ALA A 50 -3.51 6.71 -15.40
C ALA A 50 -3.88 7.94 -16.23
N LYS A 51 -4.52 7.72 -17.39
CA LYS A 51 -5.00 8.77 -18.28
C LYS A 51 -6.03 9.68 -17.63
N VAL A 52 -7.00 9.13 -16.88
CA VAL A 52 -8.03 9.94 -16.20
C VAL A 52 -7.44 10.74 -15.04
N LEU A 53 -6.50 10.14 -14.31
CA LEU A 53 -5.89 10.75 -13.13
C LEU A 53 -4.70 11.68 -13.45
N ASN A 54 -4.31 11.75 -14.73
CA ASN A 54 -3.11 12.43 -15.21
C ASN A 54 -1.84 11.98 -14.47
N LEU A 55 -1.71 10.66 -14.33
CA LEU A 55 -0.56 9.98 -13.73
C LEU A 55 0.18 9.18 -14.79
N THR A 56 1.45 8.88 -14.54
CA THR A 56 2.20 7.90 -15.35
C THR A 56 1.98 6.49 -14.79
N ILE A 57 2.09 5.46 -15.63
CA ILE A 57 1.94 4.08 -15.16
C ILE A 57 3.07 3.74 -14.18
N GLU A 58 4.26 4.26 -14.43
CA GLU A 58 5.45 4.15 -13.61
C GLU A 58 5.19 4.67 -12.19
N SER A 59 4.61 5.88 -12.05
CA SER A 59 4.29 6.45 -10.74
C SER A 59 3.27 5.62 -9.96
N ILE A 60 2.33 4.97 -10.65
CA ILE A 60 1.34 4.10 -10.03
C ILE A 60 2.01 2.84 -9.49
N LEU A 61 2.88 2.21 -10.28
CA LEU A 61 3.61 1.00 -9.89
C LEU A 61 4.65 1.24 -8.78
N GLU A 62 5.35 2.38 -8.81
CA GLU A 62 6.29 2.75 -7.75
C GLU A 62 5.59 2.94 -6.40
N SER A 63 4.37 3.48 -6.40
CA SER A 63 3.59 3.68 -5.17
C SER A 63 3.15 2.37 -4.49
N GLU A 64 3.11 1.25 -5.21
CA GLU A 64 2.83 -0.08 -4.64
C GLU A 64 4.03 -0.54 -3.79
N LYS A 65 5.25 -0.32 -4.29
CA LYS A 65 6.51 -0.73 -3.64
C LYS A 65 6.77 -0.01 -2.32
N GLU A 66 6.33 1.25 -2.19
CA GLU A 66 6.40 1.98 -0.92
C GLU A 66 5.37 1.50 0.10
N SER A 67 4.24 0.95 -0.36
CA SER A 67 3.14 0.48 0.50
C SER A 67 3.29 -0.98 0.96
N GLU A 68 4.09 -1.78 0.26
CA GLU A 68 4.59 -3.05 0.75
C GLU A 68 5.50 -2.77 1.95
N ARG A 69 4.91 -2.73 3.14
CA ARG A 69 5.20 -3.48 4.39
C ARG A 69 6.62 -3.99 4.69
N SER A 70 7.65 -3.64 3.93
CA SER A 70 9.04 -3.94 4.20
C SER A 70 9.37 -3.49 5.61
N SER A 71 8.98 -2.28 6.00
CA SER A 71 9.20 -1.79 7.37
C SER A 71 8.55 -2.67 8.45
N PHE A 72 7.35 -3.22 8.25
CA PHE A 72 6.67 -4.02 9.29
C PHE A 72 7.13 -5.48 9.30
N GLU A 73 7.32 -6.09 8.13
CA GLU A 73 7.86 -7.46 8.05
C GLU A 73 9.33 -7.50 8.49
N VAL A 74 10.13 -6.49 8.14
CA VAL A 74 11.49 -6.31 8.67
C VAL A 74 11.46 -6.07 10.17
N PHE A 75 10.54 -5.23 10.67
CA PHE A 75 10.36 -5.05 12.11
C PHE A 75 10.06 -6.38 12.82
N LYS A 76 9.09 -7.16 12.32
CA LYS A 76 8.75 -8.48 12.88
C LYS A 76 9.95 -9.44 12.85
N SER A 77 10.67 -9.48 11.74
CA SER A 77 11.87 -10.31 11.60
C SER A 77 12.94 -9.92 12.61
N ASN A 78 13.25 -8.62 12.72
CA ASN A 78 14.22 -8.09 13.66
C ASN A 78 13.82 -8.37 15.12
N THR A 79 12.54 -8.14 15.46
CA THR A 79 12.00 -8.46 16.79
C THR A 79 12.13 -9.96 17.11
N CYS A 80 11.87 -10.84 16.15
CA CYS A 80 12.05 -12.28 16.34
C CYS A 80 13.51 -12.65 16.60
N HIS A 81 14.46 -12.05 15.88
CA HIS A 81 15.89 -12.27 16.13
C HIS A 81 16.30 -11.75 17.50
N TYR A 82 15.84 -10.57 17.89
CA TYR A 82 16.09 -10.02 19.22
C TYR A 82 15.61 -10.96 20.32
N VAL A 83 14.37 -11.42 20.27
CA VAL A 83 13.82 -12.36 21.27
C VAL A 83 14.65 -13.65 21.32
N LYS A 84 15.08 -14.19 20.17
CA LYS A 84 15.90 -15.42 20.13
C LYS A 84 17.28 -15.23 20.76
N ASP A 85 17.91 -14.09 20.54
CA ASP A 85 19.28 -13.85 20.99
C ASP A 85 19.34 -13.49 22.48
N MET A 86 18.35 -12.77 23.01
CA MET A 86 18.32 -12.32 24.41
C MET A 86 17.44 -13.18 25.33
N GLY A 87 16.49 -13.93 24.77
CA GLY A 87 15.49 -14.69 25.54
C GLY A 87 14.27 -13.86 25.93
N ASP A 88 13.17 -14.56 26.20
CA ASP A 88 11.84 -13.96 26.35
C ASP A 88 11.75 -12.93 27.50
N LEU A 89 12.32 -13.25 28.67
CA LEU A 89 12.23 -12.41 29.87
C LEU A 89 13.05 -11.12 29.74
N ASP A 90 14.29 -11.22 29.25
CA ASP A 90 15.16 -10.06 29.08
C ASP A 90 14.64 -9.11 27.98
N PHE A 91 14.01 -9.68 26.94
CA PHE A 91 13.31 -8.88 25.93
C PHE A 91 12.16 -8.08 26.54
N ILE A 92 11.32 -8.71 27.37
CA ILE A 92 10.18 -8.04 28.01
C ILE A 92 10.66 -6.91 28.93
N ILE A 93 11.67 -7.17 29.75
CA ILE A 93 12.23 -6.15 30.67
C ILE A 93 12.75 -4.96 29.87
N LYS A 94 13.58 -5.21 28.84
CA LYS A 94 14.14 -4.16 27.99
C LYS A 94 13.04 -3.31 27.33
N VAL A 95 12.01 -3.95 26.78
CA VAL A 95 10.90 -3.25 26.11
C VAL A 95 10.16 -2.35 27.11
N LEU A 96 9.86 -2.84 28.31
CA LEU A 96 9.19 -2.07 29.35
C LEU A 96 10.04 -0.90 29.87
N GLU A 97 11.36 -1.09 29.98
CA GLU A 97 12.27 -0.02 30.42
C GLU A 97 12.53 1.04 29.34
N SER A 98 12.45 0.65 28.06
CA SER A 98 12.71 1.54 26.92
C SER A 98 11.57 2.51 26.60
N ASP A 99 10.38 2.32 27.16
CA ASP A 99 9.16 3.11 26.87
C ASP A 99 8.80 3.18 25.37
N GLU A 100 9.25 2.18 24.58
CA GLU A 100 9.01 2.14 23.13
C GLU A 100 7.57 1.74 22.77
N ILE A 101 6.83 1.13 23.70
CA ILE A 101 5.43 0.75 23.51
C ILE A 101 4.56 1.64 24.39
N ARG A 102 3.76 2.50 23.74
CA ARG A 102 2.87 3.49 24.38
C ARG A 102 1.40 3.15 24.20
#